data_AF-A0A7W0Y1F2-F1
#
_entry.id   AF-A0A7W0Y1F2-F1
#
_cell.length_a   1.000
_cell.length_b   1.000
_cell.length_c   1.000
_cell.angle_alpha   90.00
_cell.angle_beta   90.00
_cell.angle_gamma   90.00
#
_symmetry.space_group_name_H-M   'P 1'
#
loop_
_entity.id
_entity.type
_entity.pdbx_description
1 polymer ?
#
loop_
_entity_poly.entity_id
_entity_poly.type
_entity_poly.pdbx_seq_one_letter_code
_entity_poly.pdbx_strand_id
1 'polypeptide(L)'
;MADTGSVTLFSNRSERFVPRTAFSQATDGVPGANEAGDRFGYSLTFGHGATTLLVGIPTENVGSVVNAGAVQPVRVPGTQSPLQFLPAIIENANGTAGALGAGNQFGRSLAALSGQSEDLLTISSVYAGTGYVYVLSGEPDAAPRSWVPAAGAGRFGWAVTN
;
A
#
# COMPACT_ATOMS: atom_id res chain seq x y z
N MET A 1 -8.99 -19.77 -9.69
CA MET A 1 -8.60 -18.66 -8.81
C MET A 1 -8.07 -17.56 -9.70
N ALA A 2 -8.51 -16.32 -9.50
CA ALA A 2 -8.00 -15.19 -10.29
C ALA A 2 -6.50 -14.97 -9.97
N ASP A 3 -5.69 -14.67 -10.98
CA ASP A 3 -4.26 -14.36 -10.82
C ASP A 3 -4.12 -12.93 -10.27
N THR A 4 -4.42 -12.78 -8.99
CA THR A 4 -4.51 -11.47 -8.34
C THR A 4 -3.22 -11.10 -7.63
N GLY A 5 -2.34 -12.08 -7.37
CA GLY A 5 -1.15 -11.92 -6.53
C GLY A 5 -1.37 -12.40 -5.09
N SER A 6 -0.29 -12.56 -4.34
CA SER A 6 -0.35 -13.03 -2.95
C SER A 6 0.84 -12.52 -2.14
N VAL A 7 0.66 -12.48 -0.83
CA VAL A 7 1.71 -12.18 0.14
C VAL A 7 1.91 -13.39 1.04
N THR A 8 3.17 -13.79 1.23
CA THR A 8 3.54 -14.85 2.20
C THR A 8 4.42 -14.25 3.28
N LEU A 9 3.99 -14.41 4.54
CA LEU A 9 4.79 -14.11 5.71
C LEU A 9 5.70 -15.29 6.04
N PHE A 10 6.97 -14.99 6.31
CA PHE A 10 7.95 -15.97 6.77
C PHE A 10 8.34 -15.68 8.21
N SER A 11 8.54 -16.74 8.98
CA SER A 11 9.20 -16.64 10.28
C SER A 11 10.69 -16.91 10.11
N ASN A 12 11.54 -16.12 10.79
CA ASN A 12 12.96 -16.43 10.91
C ASN A 12 13.17 -17.20 12.22
N ARG A 13 13.46 -18.49 12.13
CA ARG A 13 13.76 -19.36 13.28
C ARG A 13 15.07 -20.07 13.01
N SER A 14 16.03 -19.95 13.93
CA SER A 14 17.34 -20.61 13.83
C SER A 14 17.99 -20.37 12.45
N GLU A 15 17.98 -19.12 11.99
CA GLU A 15 18.56 -18.68 10.71
C GLU A 15 17.90 -19.30 9.46
N ARG A 16 16.69 -19.86 9.59
CA ARG A 16 15.89 -20.37 8.48
C ARG A 16 14.59 -19.59 8.34
N PHE A 17 14.28 -19.23 7.10
CA PHE A 17 12.96 -18.71 6.74
C PHE A 17 11.99 -19.87 6.55
N VAL A 18 10.94 -19.91 7.38
CA VAL A 18 9.87 -20.90 7.28
C VAL A 18 8.57 -20.18 6.90
N PRO A 19 7.89 -20.56 5.80
CA PRO A 19 6.58 -20.01 5.46
C PRO A 19 5.61 -20.17 6.63
N ARG A 20 4.91 -19.09 6.98
CA ARG A 20 3.94 -19.08 8.07
C ARG A 20 2.52 -18.96 7.54
N THR A 21 2.21 -17.85 6.88
CA THR A 21 0.85 -17.51 6.47
C THR A 21 0.91 -16.86 5.10
N ALA A 22 0.12 -17.36 4.16
CA ALA A 22 -0.10 -16.74 2.87
C ALA A 22 -1.52 -16.16 2.80
N PHE A 23 -1.67 -15.00 2.19
CA PHE A 23 -2.95 -14.36 1.96
C PHE A 23 -2.94 -13.61 0.63
N SER A 24 -4.13 -13.37 0.09
CA SER A 24 -4.37 -12.66 -1.18
C SER A 24 -5.64 -11.84 -1.06
N GLN A 25 -6.00 -11.12 -2.12
CA GLN A 25 -7.31 -10.45 -2.18
C GLN A 25 -8.50 -11.43 -2.12
N ALA A 26 -8.27 -12.72 -2.36
CA ALA A 26 -9.26 -13.78 -2.16
C ALA A 26 -9.44 -14.23 -0.70
N THR A 27 -8.60 -13.76 0.23
CA THR A 27 -8.66 -14.19 1.63
C THR A 27 -9.82 -13.49 2.34
N ASP A 28 -10.63 -14.26 3.06
CA ASP A 28 -11.76 -13.75 3.82
C ASP A 28 -11.36 -12.57 4.73
N GLY A 29 -12.13 -11.50 4.63
CA GLY A 29 -11.92 -10.27 5.40
C GLY A 29 -10.99 -9.26 4.75
N VAL A 30 -10.30 -9.59 3.65
CA VAL A 30 -9.60 -8.59 2.83
C VAL A 30 -10.65 -7.72 2.10
N PRO A 31 -10.67 -6.40 2.31
CA PRO A 31 -11.52 -5.48 1.54
C PRO A 31 -11.21 -5.52 0.04
N GLY A 32 -12.22 -5.28 -0.79
CA GLY A 32 -12.08 -5.25 -2.24
C GLY A 32 -12.62 -6.52 -2.91
N ALA A 33 -12.63 -6.53 -4.24
CA ALA A 33 -13.01 -7.69 -5.03
C ALA A 33 -11.75 -8.45 -5.46
N ASN A 34 -11.82 -9.78 -5.56
CA ASN A 34 -10.71 -10.58 -6.06
C ASN A 34 -10.70 -10.59 -7.59
N GLU A 35 -10.01 -9.63 -8.21
CA GLU A 35 -10.02 -9.41 -9.66
C GLU A 35 -8.67 -9.82 -10.30
N ALA A 36 -8.74 -10.50 -11.44
CA ALA A 36 -7.54 -10.98 -12.10
C ALA A 36 -6.68 -9.79 -12.56
N GLY A 37 -5.40 -9.79 -12.15
CA GLY A 37 -4.46 -8.73 -12.51
C GLY A 37 -4.33 -7.58 -11.51
N ASP A 38 -4.93 -7.64 -10.32
CA ASP A 38 -4.82 -6.58 -9.28
C ASP A 38 -3.40 -6.42 -8.70
N ARG A 39 -2.55 -7.45 -8.88
CA ARG A 39 -1.16 -7.48 -8.42
C ARG A 39 -1.06 -7.21 -6.91
N PHE A 40 -1.95 -7.79 -6.13
CA PHE A 40 -1.88 -7.83 -4.68
C PHE A 40 -0.50 -8.29 -4.22
N GLY A 41 0.17 -7.45 -3.41
CA GLY A 41 1.55 -7.72 -2.98
C GLY A 41 2.63 -7.12 -3.87
N TYR A 42 2.27 -6.28 -4.85
CA TYR A 42 3.23 -5.67 -5.79
C TYR A 42 4.34 -4.88 -5.09
N SER A 43 4.00 -4.16 -4.01
CA SER A 43 4.96 -3.47 -3.15
C SER A 43 4.60 -3.70 -1.69
N LEU A 44 5.63 -3.79 -0.83
CA LEU A 44 5.46 -4.10 0.58
C LEU A 44 6.32 -3.15 1.41
N THR A 45 5.79 -2.66 2.52
CA THR A 45 6.58 -2.04 3.58
C THR A 45 5.95 -2.32 4.94
N PHE A 46 6.77 -2.44 5.98
CA PHE A 46 6.28 -2.45 7.36
C PHE A 46 6.29 -1.02 7.88
N GLY A 47 5.14 -0.57 8.36
CA GLY A 47 4.98 0.74 9.00
C GLY A 47 4.92 0.65 10.52
N HIS A 48 4.84 1.84 11.12
CA HIS A 48 4.50 2.16 12.52
C HIS A 48 4.38 0.95 13.47
N GLY A 49 5.36 0.79 14.36
CA GLY A 49 5.35 -0.21 15.43
C GLY A 49 5.57 -1.66 14.99
N ALA A 50 6.08 -1.89 13.77
CA ALA A 50 6.50 -3.18 13.20
C ALA A 50 5.43 -4.28 13.12
N THR A 51 4.17 -3.95 13.37
CA THR A 51 3.06 -4.91 13.35
C THR A 51 2.09 -4.66 12.22
N THR A 52 2.20 -3.56 11.48
CA THR A 52 1.33 -3.31 10.33
C THR A 52 2.13 -3.42 9.04
N LEU A 53 1.78 -4.42 8.24
CA LEU A 53 2.25 -4.58 6.86
C LEU A 53 1.35 -3.76 5.94
N LEU A 54 1.95 -2.97 5.06
CA LEU A 54 1.25 -2.25 4.01
C LEU A 54 1.49 -2.97 2.68
N VAL A 55 0.40 -3.33 2.02
CA VAL A 55 0.41 -4.13 0.80
C VAL A 55 -0.11 -3.29 -0.36
N GLY A 56 0.74 -2.99 -1.34
CA GLY A 56 0.34 -2.27 -2.55
C GLY A 56 -0.44 -3.17 -3.50
N ILE A 57 -1.51 -2.62 -4.07
CA ILE A 57 -2.40 -3.23 -5.05
C ILE A 57 -2.61 -2.22 -6.19
N PRO A 58 -1.55 -1.93 -6.98
CA PRO A 58 -1.55 -0.78 -7.90
C PRO A 58 -2.55 -0.92 -9.05
N THR A 59 -3.11 -2.10 -9.31
CA THR A 59 -4.09 -2.30 -10.38
C THR A 59 -5.50 -2.56 -9.85
N GLU A 60 -5.74 -2.33 -8.56
CA GLU A 60 -7.08 -2.39 -7.97
C GLU A 60 -8.05 -1.43 -8.65
N ASN A 61 -9.27 -1.91 -8.91
CA ASN A 61 -10.39 -1.07 -9.29
C ASN A 61 -11.02 -0.46 -8.04
N VAL A 62 -11.17 0.86 -8.01
CA VAL A 62 -11.86 1.55 -6.91
C VAL A 62 -13.24 1.99 -7.39
N GLY A 63 -14.26 1.21 -7.05
CA GLY A 63 -15.60 1.38 -7.59
C GLY A 63 -15.58 1.17 -9.11
N SER A 64 -15.93 2.21 -9.87
CA SER A 64 -15.88 2.18 -11.35
C SER A 64 -14.57 2.69 -11.95
N VAL A 65 -13.63 3.15 -11.11
CA VAL A 65 -12.36 3.71 -11.57
C VAL A 65 -11.34 2.58 -11.75
N VAL A 66 -11.10 2.22 -13.01
CA VAL A 66 -10.28 1.06 -13.37
C VAL A 66 -8.80 1.30 -13.09
N ASN A 67 -8.11 0.33 -12.48
CA ASN A 67 -6.68 0.40 -12.15
C ASN A 67 -6.29 1.68 -11.39
N ALA A 68 -7.17 2.17 -10.51
CA ALA A 68 -6.89 3.34 -9.69
C ALA A 68 -5.75 3.04 -8.69
N GLY A 69 -5.76 1.83 -8.16
CA GLY A 69 -4.79 1.35 -7.19
C GLY A 69 -5.21 1.60 -5.74
N ALA A 70 -4.70 0.75 -4.85
CA ALA A 70 -4.96 0.80 -3.42
C ALA A 70 -3.74 0.34 -2.61
N VAL A 71 -3.78 0.60 -1.31
CA VAL A 71 -2.88 0.01 -0.32
C VAL A 71 -3.71 -0.66 0.75
N GLN A 72 -3.49 -1.96 0.97
CA GLN A 72 -4.15 -2.75 1.98
C GLN A 72 -3.28 -2.82 3.26
N PRO A 73 -3.69 -2.19 4.37
CA PRO A 73 -3.01 -2.36 5.64
C PRO A 73 -3.44 -3.66 6.30
N VAL A 74 -2.47 -4.40 6.83
CA VAL A 74 -2.66 -5.69 7.49
C VAL A 74 -1.94 -5.65 8.83
N ARG A 75 -2.66 -5.68 9.95
CA ARG A 75 -2.01 -5.97 11.23
C ARG A 75 -1.61 -7.43 11.24
N VAL A 76 -0.33 -7.65 11.45
CA VAL A 76 0.33 -8.94 11.64
C VAL A 76 0.64 -9.05 13.13
N PRO A 77 -0.34 -9.40 13.98
CA PRO A 77 -0.03 -9.72 15.36
C PRO A 77 0.86 -10.98 15.39
N GLY A 78 1.52 -11.18 16.53
CA GLY A 78 2.50 -12.25 16.73
C GLY A 78 1.99 -13.64 16.32
N THR A 79 2.86 -14.65 16.38
CA THR A 79 2.63 -15.92 15.67
C THR A 79 1.32 -16.68 15.95
N GLN A 80 0.65 -16.38 17.06
CA GLN A 80 -0.57 -17.06 17.52
C GLN A 80 -1.87 -16.28 17.32
N SER A 81 -1.80 -15.05 16.82
CA SER A 81 -2.98 -14.21 16.59
C SER A 81 -3.30 -14.12 15.09
N PRO A 82 -4.59 -14.06 14.70
CA PRO A 82 -5.00 -13.94 13.31
C PRO A 82 -4.61 -12.59 12.73
N LEU A 83 -4.39 -12.54 11.41
CA LEU A 83 -4.22 -11.28 10.68
C LEU A 83 -5.48 -10.41 10.82
N GLN A 84 -5.29 -9.10 10.86
CA GLN A 84 -6.40 -8.14 10.83
C GLN A 84 -6.25 -7.27 9.60
N PHE A 85 -7.17 -7.43 8.65
CA PHE A 85 -7.25 -6.60 7.46
C PHE A 85 -8.00 -5.30 7.81
N LEU A 86 -7.34 -4.16 7.62
CA LEU A 86 -7.91 -2.84 7.89
C LEU A 86 -8.53 -2.26 6.61
N PRO A 87 -9.33 -1.18 6.68
CA PRO A 87 -9.80 -0.51 5.48
C PRO A 87 -8.64 -0.13 4.54
N ALA A 88 -8.83 -0.35 3.23
CA ALA A 88 -7.85 0.01 2.22
C ALA A 88 -7.68 1.53 2.13
N ILE A 89 -6.45 1.96 1.87
CA ILE A 89 -6.10 3.35 1.57
C ILE A 89 -6.15 3.52 0.05
N ILE A 90 -6.88 4.54 -0.40
CA ILE A 90 -7.04 4.90 -1.80
C ILE A 90 -6.68 6.37 -2.00
N GLU A 91 -6.49 6.80 -3.25
CA GLU A 91 -5.91 8.10 -3.57
C GLU A 91 -6.75 9.31 -3.11
N ASN A 92 -8.06 9.15 -2.91
CA ASN A 92 -8.95 10.18 -2.34
C ASN A 92 -9.30 9.95 -0.86
N ALA A 93 -8.57 9.08 -0.15
CA ALA A 93 -8.75 8.88 1.28
C ALA A 93 -8.31 10.13 2.08
N ASN A 94 -8.73 10.18 3.35
CA ASN A 94 -8.22 11.20 4.27
C ASN A 94 -6.69 11.05 4.42
N GLY A 95 -5.96 12.16 4.33
CA GLY A 95 -4.49 12.19 4.36
C GLY A 95 -3.79 12.16 3.00
N THR A 96 -4.43 11.69 1.92
CA THR A 96 -3.87 11.79 0.55
C THR A 96 -4.40 13.02 -0.19
N ALA A 97 -5.68 13.35 -0.02
CA ALA A 97 -6.39 14.46 -0.69
C ALA A 97 -6.21 14.50 -2.23
N GLY A 98 -5.90 13.35 -2.84
CA GLY A 98 -5.81 13.18 -4.29
C GLY A 98 -7.18 12.93 -4.92
N ALA A 99 -7.18 12.82 -6.25
CA ALA A 99 -8.34 12.42 -7.02
C ALA A 99 -8.11 11.02 -7.59
N LEU A 100 -9.11 10.14 -7.46
CA LEU A 100 -9.08 8.85 -8.14
C LEU A 100 -9.03 9.07 -9.65
N GLY A 101 -8.10 8.42 -10.32
CA GLY A 101 -7.97 8.45 -11.77
C GLY A 101 -7.74 7.05 -12.32
N ALA A 102 -8.34 6.77 -13.48
CA ALA A 102 -8.17 5.48 -14.13
C ALA A 102 -6.71 5.29 -14.52
N GLY A 103 -6.12 4.17 -14.07
CA GLY A 103 -4.73 3.85 -14.32
C GLY A 103 -3.71 4.66 -13.52
N ASN A 104 -4.11 5.42 -12.49
CA ASN A 104 -3.19 6.18 -11.63
C ASN A 104 -2.16 5.29 -10.92
N GLN A 105 -2.60 4.08 -10.57
CA GLN A 105 -1.80 3.06 -9.91
C GLN A 105 -1.21 3.52 -8.57
N PHE A 106 -2.06 4.08 -7.73
CA PHE A 106 -1.75 4.38 -6.34
C PHE A 106 -1.27 3.13 -5.60
N GLY A 107 -0.23 3.27 -4.77
CA GLY A 107 0.34 2.12 -4.07
C GLY A 107 1.36 1.34 -4.88
N ARG A 108 1.89 1.90 -5.98
CA ARG A 108 2.90 1.23 -6.83
C ARG A 108 4.27 1.11 -6.16
N SER A 109 4.64 2.08 -5.33
CA SER A 109 5.80 2.01 -4.45
C SER A 109 5.44 2.55 -3.08
N LEU A 110 5.96 1.91 -2.04
CA LEU A 110 5.68 2.19 -0.64
C LEU A 110 6.98 2.32 0.14
N ALA A 111 7.04 3.29 1.04
CA ALA A 111 8.08 3.38 2.06
C ALA A 111 7.45 3.83 3.37
N ALA A 112 7.98 3.35 4.49
CA ALA A 112 7.55 3.80 5.81
C ALA A 112 8.77 4.08 6.69
N LEU A 113 8.66 5.10 7.53
CA LEU A 113 9.71 5.49 8.47
C LEU A 113 9.07 5.84 9.81
N SER A 114 9.53 5.19 10.87
CA SER A 114 9.22 5.62 12.23
C SER A 114 10.22 6.67 12.70
N GLY A 115 9.80 7.93 12.63
CA GLY A 115 10.58 9.07 13.09
C GLY A 115 10.44 9.33 14.59
N GLN A 116 11.22 10.28 15.09
CA GLN A 116 11.17 10.68 16.50
C GLN A 116 9.96 11.57 16.82
N SER A 117 9.45 12.31 15.84
CA SER A 117 8.35 13.27 15.97
C SER A 117 7.14 12.93 15.12
N GLU A 118 7.31 12.10 14.09
CA GLU A 118 6.22 11.62 13.25
C GLU A 118 6.60 10.29 12.59
N ASP A 119 5.61 9.41 12.44
CA ASP A 119 5.69 8.27 11.55
C ASP A 119 5.24 8.69 10.15
N LEU A 120 6.02 8.32 9.14
CA LEU A 120 5.75 8.64 7.74
C LEU A 120 5.42 7.39 6.94
N LEU A 121 4.39 7.50 6.12
CA LEU A 121 4.09 6.58 5.03
C LEU A 121 4.13 7.33 3.71
N THR A 122 5.03 6.92 2.83
CA THR A 122 5.19 7.49 1.49
C THR A 122 4.62 6.51 0.47
N ILE A 123 3.71 6.99 -0.38
CA ILE A 123 2.98 6.19 -1.36
C ILE A 123 3.08 6.87 -2.73
N SER A 124 3.49 6.13 -3.77
CA SER A 124 3.50 6.68 -5.12
C SER A 124 2.26 6.33 -5.93
N SER A 125 1.89 7.26 -6.81
CA SER A 125 0.88 7.14 -7.85
C SER A 125 1.51 7.60 -9.16
N VAL A 126 2.21 6.67 -9.81
CA VAL A 126 3.20 6.96 -10.87
C VAL A 126 2.55 7.52 -12.15
N TYR A 127 1.27 7.22 -12.35
CA TYR A 127 0.55 7.56 -13.57
C TYR A 127 -0.51 8.64 -13.36
N ALA A 128 -0.73 9.10 -12.12
CA ALA A 128 -1.51 10.30 -11.88
C ALA A 128 -0.78 11.52 -12.46
N GLY A 129 -1.33 12.16 -13.48
CA GLY A 129 -0.69 13.33 -14.12
C GLY A 129 0.77 13.09 -14.55
N THR A 130 1.71 13.80 -13.93
CA THR A 130 3.17 13.62 -14.14
C THR A 130 3.82 12.61 -13.19
N GLY A 131 3.04 12.02 -12.29
CA GLY A 131 3.45 11.17 -11.17
C GLY A 131 3.37 11.93 -9.85
N TYR A 132 2.73 11.33 -8.85
CA TYR A 132 2.56 11.88 -7.50
C TYR A 132 3.25 11.00 -6.47
N VAL A 133 3.75 11.64 -5.41
CA VAL A 133 4.14 10.97 -4.17
C VAL A 133 3.38 11.60 -3.01
N TYR A 134 2.59 10.79 -2.31
CA TYR A 134 1.84 11.17 -1.13
C TYR A 134 2.63 10.83 0.13
N VAL A 135 2.59 11.72 1.13
CA VAL A 135 3.24 11.53 2.43
C VAL A 135 2.17 11.65 3.51
N LEU A 136 1.78 10.51 4.07
CA LEU A 136 0.83 10.40 5.16
C LEU A 136 1.60 10.40 6.48
N SER A 137 1.06 11.10 7.47
CA SER A 137 1.58 11.08 8.84
C SER A 137 0.75 10.12 9.70
N GLY A 138 1.40 9.47 10.66
CA GLY A 138 0.74 8.75 11.74
C GLY A 138 0.07 9.67 12.78
N GLU A 139 0.40 10.96 12.76
CA GLU A 139 -0.18 11.95 13.67
C GLU A 139 -1.66 12.24 13.34
N PRO A 140 -2.56 12.27 14.34
CA PRO A 140 -3.94 12.70 14.15
C PRO A 140 -3.98 14.10 13.52
N ASP A 141 -4.84 14.29 12.51
CA ASP A 141 -5.13 15.59 11.88
C ASP A 141 -3.96 16.27 11.15
N ALA A 142 -2.91 15.52 10.79
CA ALA A 142 -1.86 16.05 9.93
C ALA A 142 -2.43 16.45 8.55
N ALA A 143 -2.09 17.66 8.09
CA ALA A 143 -2.49 18.12 6.77
C ALA A 143 -1.93 17.16 5.68
N PRO A 144 -2.73 16.83 4.64
CA PRO A 144 -2.26 16.03 3.52
C PRO A 144 -1.01 16.64 2.88
N ARG A 145 0.03 15.82 2.68
CA ARG A 145 1.25 16.23 1.99
C ARG A 145 1.40 15.42 0.71
N SER A 146 1.67 16.10 -0.41
CA SER A 146 1.98 15.44 -1.67
C SER A 146 3.05 16.23 -2.42
N TRP A 147 3.90 15.51 -3.16
CA TRP A 147 4.89 16.10 -4.04
C TRP A 147 4.64 15.72 -5.49
N VAL A 148 4.77 16.70 -6.36
CA VAL A 148 4.71 16.58 -7.82
C VAL A 148 6.01 17.20 -8.35
N PRO A 149 6.73 16.54 -9.27
CA PRO A 149 7.93 17.12 -9.84
C PRO A 149 7.59 18.40 -10.61
N ALA A 150 8.54 19.34 -10.68
CA ALA A 150 8.43 20.46 -11.61
C ALA A 150 8.38 19.97 -13.07
N ALA A 151 8.02 20.85 -14.00
CA ALA A 151 7.84 20.53 -15.42
C ALA A 151 9.01 19.71 -16.00
N GLY A 152 8.69 18.64 -16.73
CA GLY A 152 9.66 17.83 -17.48
C GLY A 152 9.78 16.36 -17.05
N ALA A 153 9.25 15.96 -15.90
CA ALA A 153 9.22 14.55 -15.50
C ALA A 153 7.96 13.85 -16.04
N GLY A 154 8.15 12.82 -16.86
CA GLY A 154 7.09 11.85 -17.18
C GLY A 154 7.16 10.69 -16.21
N ARG A 155 6.12 10.49 -15.40
CA ARG A 155 5.97 9.36 -14.46
C ARG A 155 6.97 9.40 -13.30
N PHE A 156 6.95 10.46 -12.50
CA PHE A 156 7.68 10.53 -11.24
C PHE A 156 7.15 9.53 -10.19
N GLY A 157 7.98 9.20 -9.19
CA GLY A 157 7.58 8.33 -8.07
C GLY A 157 7.69 6.83 -8.36
N TRP A 158 8.42 6.41 -9.41
CA TRP A 158 8.63 4.99 -9.73
C TRP A 158 9.10 4.13 -8.55
N ALA A 159 9.94 4.73 -7.70
CA ALA A 159 10.34 4.19 -6.43
C ALA A 159 10.36 5.31 -5.39
N VAL A 160 9.99 4.99 -4.15
CA VAL A 160 10.12 5.88 -2.99
C VAL A 160 10.86 5.16 -1.87
N THR A 161 11.61 5.92 -1.08
CA THR A 161 12.22 5.49 0.18
C THR A 161 12.20 6.67 1.14
N ASN A 162 12.14 6.38 2.45
CA ASN A 162 12.23 7.36 3.52
C ASN A 162 13.56 7.21 4.27
#